data_AF-A0A3N0IEL9-F1
#
_entry.id   AF-A0A3N0IEL9-F1
#
_cell.length_a   1.000
_cell.length_b   1.000
_cell.length_c   1.000
_cell.angle_alpha   90.00
_cell.angle_beta   90.00
_cell.angle_gamma   90.00
#
_symmetry.space_group_name_H-M   'P 1'
#
loop_
_entity.id
_entity.type
_entity.pdbx_description
1 polymer ?
#
loop_
_entity_poly.entity_id
_entity_poly.type
_entity_poly.pdbx_seq_one_letter_code
_entity_poly.pdbx_strand_id
1 'polypeptide(L)' 'MSQLNSEPRPSLGGMCAIDMLLAALGADGRELLDALGVEKVPYEELNMTAEAIEADRRRRGEGPLVP' A
#
# COMPACT_ATOMS: atom_id res chain seq x y z
N MET A 1 7.08 -13.13 -8.70
CA MET A 1 6.86 -11.66 -8.65
C MET A 1 5.42 -11.44 -8.22
N SER A 2 5.15 -10.73 -7.11
CA SER A 2 3.77 -10.33 -6.79
C SER A 2 3.39 -9.20 -7.73
N GLN A 3 2.33 -9.35 -8.50
CA GLN A 3 1.71 -8.19 -9.12
C GLN A 3 0.94 -7.44 -8.05
N LEU A 4 0.86 -6.10 -8.16
CA LEU A 4 0.03 -5.28 -7.26
C LEU A 4 -1.43 -5.76 -7.21
N ASN A 5 -1.88 -6.39 -8.30
CA ASN A 5 -3.27 -6.86 -8.52
C ASN A 5 -3.44 -8.37 -8.36
N SER A 6 -2.48 -9.08 -7.75
CA SER A 6 -2.65 -10.51 -7.52
C SER A 6 -3.66 -10.74 -6.41
N GLU A 7 -4.57 -11.69 -6.64
CA GLU A 7 -5.46 -12.18 -5.58
C GLU A 7 -4.65 -12.58 -4.32
N PRO A 8 -5.23 -12.43 -3.12
CA PRO A 8 -4.56 -12.80 -1.89
C PRO A 8 -4.06 -14.24 -1.95
N ARG A 9 -2.76 -14.43 -1.70
CA ARG A 9 -2.13 -15.72 -1.95
C ARG A 9 -2.66 -16.77 -0.99
N PRO A 10 -3.03 -17.98 -1.47
CA PRO A 10 -3.40 -19.08 -0.59
C PRO A 10 -2.31 -19.45 0.42
N SER A 11 -1.03 -19.31 0.03
CA SER A 11 0.13 -19.53 0.91
C SER A 11 0.19 -18.58 2.11
N LEU A 12 -0.55 -17.48 2.05
CA LEU A 12 -0.66 -16.46 3.09
C LEU A 12 -2.00 -16.54 3.82
N GLY A 13 -2.77 -17.62 3.63
CA GLY A 13 -4.10 -17.77 4.20
C GLY A 13 -5.11 -16.73 3.67
N GLY A 14 -4.87 -16.18 2.47
CA GLY A 14 -5.70 -15.11 1.92
C GLY A 14 -5.48 -13.74 2.57
N MET A 15 -4.48 -13.60 3.44
CA MET A 15 -4.11 -12.32 4.04
C MET A 15 -3.18 -11.51 3.14
N CYS A 16 -3.27 -10.17 3.21
CA CYS A 16 -2.24 -9.32 2.63
C CYS A 16 -0.99 -9.31 3.52
N ALA A 17 0.13 -8.79 2.99
CA ALA A 17 1.40 -8.78 3.72
C ALA A 17 1.32 -7.98 5.04
N ILE A 18 0.56 -6.89 5.08
CA ILE A 18 0.34 -6.10 6.30
C ILE A 18 -0.41 -6.91 7.35
N ASP A 19 -1.49 -7.57 6.96
CA ASP A 19 -2.29 -8.39 7.89
C ASP A 19 -1.47 -9.53 8.48
N MET A 20 -0.64 -10.19 7.66
CA MET A 20 0.27 -11.23 8.15
C MET A 20 1.32 -10.69 9.11
N LEU A 21 1.92 -9.55 8.80
CA LEU A 21 2.93 -8.92 9.64
C LEU A 21 2.35 -8.57 11.01
N LEU A 22 1.15 -7.96 11.02
CA LEU A 22 0.43 -7.62 12.25
C LEU A 22 0.01 -8.86 13.03
N ALA A 23 -0.43 -9.93 12.36
CA ALA A 23 -0.74 -11.20 13.02
C ALA A 23 0.48 -11.86 13.65
N ALA A 24 1.67 -11.72 13.05
CA ALA A 24 2.91 -12.31 13.53
C ALA A 24 3.59 -11.49 14.64
N LEU A 25 3.56 -10.15 14.56
CA LEU A 25 4.36 -9.26 15.41
C LEU A 25 3.52 -8.32 16.30
N GLY A 26 2.21 -8.24 16.10
CA GLY A 26 1.33 -7.41 16.92
C GLY A 26 1.75 -5.93 16.94
N ALA A 27 2.00 -5.41 18.14
CA ALA A 27 2.34 -4.01 18.37
C ALA A 27 3.65 -3.58 17.69
N ASP A 28 4.70 -4.43 17.74
CA ASP A 28 5.99 -4.13 17.12
C ASP A 28 5.84 -4.02 15.60
N GLY A 29 4.97 -4.85 15.01
CA GLY A 29 4.63 -4.77 13.59
C GLY A 29 3.93 -3.46 13.23
N ARG A 30 3.04 -2.96 14.11
CA ARG A 30 2.37 -1.67 13.93
C ARG A 30 3.39 -0.52 14.02
N GLU A 31 4.24 -0.53 15.03
CA GLU A 31 5.26 0.52 15.23
C GLU A 31 6.20 0.62 14.01
N LEU A 32 6.59 -0.53 13.45
CA LEU A 32 7.39 -0.56 12.23
C LEU A 32 6.66 0.04 11.02
N LEU A 33 5.38 -0.30 10.81
CA LEU A 33 4.60 0.24 9.69
C LEU A 33 4.44 1.75 9.81
N ASP A 34 4.14 2.25 11.02
CA ASP A 34 3.99 3.67 11.29
C ASP A 34 5.32 4.42 11.06
N ALA A 35 6.45 3.85 11.52
CA ALA A 35 7.78 4.42 11.29
C ALA A 35 8.18 4.49 9.81
N LEU A 36 7.69 3.55 8.99
CA LEU A 36 7.89 3.54 7.54
C LEU A 36 6.87 4.40 6.78
N GLY A 37 5.85 4.94 7.46
CA GLY A 37 4.73 5.64 6.80
C GLY A 37 3.91 4.73 5.90
N VAL A 38 3.81 3.43 6.23
CA VAL A 38 3.07 2.43 5.46
C VAL A 38 1.71 2.19 6.09
N GLU A 39 0.66 2.31 5.29
CA GLU A 39 -0.71 2.01 5.70
C GLU A 39 -1.38 0.99 4.77
N LYS A 40 -2.40 0.30 5.31
CA LYS A 40 -3.25 -0.58 4.51
C LYS A 40 -4.38 0.25 3.91
N VAL A 41 -4.42 0.34 2.59
CA VAL A 41 -5.51 0.97 1.84
C VAL A 41 -6.53 -0.10 1.44
N PRO A 42 -7.84 0.12 1.66
CA PRO A 42 -8.89 -0.76 1.13
C PRO A 42 -8.78 -0.92 -0.39
N TYR A 43 -9.12 -2.11 -0.91
CA TYR A 43 -8.92 -2.40 -2.32
C TYR A 43 -9.77 -1.47 -3.22
N GLU A 44 -11.00 -1.20 -2.80
CA GLU A 44 -11.93 -0.28 -3.45
C GLU A 44 -11.48 1.19 -3.44
N GLU A 45 -10.52 1.54 -2.58
CA GLU A 45 -9.96 2.88 -2.45
C GLU A 45 -8.61 3.03 -3.15
N LEU A 46 -8.06 1.95 -3.71
CA LEU A 46 -6.80 1.99 -4.45
C LEU A 46 -6.97 2.81 -5.74
N ASN A 47 -6.42 4.03 -5.74
CA ASN A 47 -6.29 4.81 -6.98
C ASN A 47 -5.16 4.21 -7.83
N MET A 48 -5.50 3.25 -8.69
CA MET A 48 -4.56 2.61 -9.62
C MET A 48 -4.51 3.32 -10.98
N THR A 49 -4.90 4.59 -11.04
CA THR A 49 -4.86 5.39 -12.26
C THR A 49 -3.67 6.36 -12.23
N ALA A 50 -3.40 7.03 -13.36
CA ALA A 50 -2.40 8.09 -13.42
C ALA A 50 -2.67 9.25 -12.45
N GLU A 51 -3.92 9.42 -11.99
CA GLU A 51 -4.29 10.45 -11.03
C GLU A 51 -3.54 10.29 -9.69
N ALA A 52 -3.25 9.06 -9.25
CA ALA A 52 -2.48 8.84 -8.02
C ALA A 52 -1.08 9.47 -8.10
N ILE A 53 -0.45 9.37 -9.27
CA ILE A 53 0.86 9.96 -9.54
C ILE A 53 0.73 11.49 -9.56
N GLU A 54 -0.30 12.02 -10.23
CA GLU A 54 -0.54 13.47 -10.29
C GLU A 54 -0.84 14.08 -8.91
N ALA A 55 -1.62 13.39 -8.07
CA ALA A 55 -1.92 13.82 -6.72
C ALA A 55 -0.67 13.90 -5.84
N ASP A 56 0.22 12.92 -5.96
CA ASP A 56 1.48 12.87 -5.24
C ASP A 56 2.47 13.93 -5.75
N ARG A 57 2.57 14.15 -7.07
CA ARG A 57 3.34 15.27 -7.65
C ARG A 57 2.90 16.62 -7.12
N ARG A 58 1.58 16.90 -7.11
CA ARG A 58 1.03 18.14 -6.54
C ARG A 58 1.39 18.29 -5.06
N ARG A 59 1.31 17.21 -4.27
CA ARG A 59 1.68 17.22 -2.85
C ARG A 59 3.15 17.62 -2.62
N ARG A 60 4.03 17.24 -3.54
CA ARG A 60 5.46 17.59 -3.53
C ARG A 60 5.76 18.97 -4.17
N GLY A 61 4.76 19.64 -4.74
CA GLY A 61 4.94 20.90 -5.47
C GLY A 61 5.52 20.74 -6.88
N GLU A 62 5.47 19.54 -7.45
CA GLU A 62 5.91 19.26 -8.81
C GLU A 62 4.83 19.65 -9.84
N GLY A 63 5.24 20.00 -11.07
CA GLY A 63 4.33 20.22 -12.19
C GLY A 63 3.68 18.92 -12.69
N PRO A 64 2.68 18.98 -13.58
CA PRO A 64 1.96 17.79 -14.06
C PRO A 64 2.90 16.80 -14.78
N LEU A 65 2.57 15.51 -14.76
CA LEU A 65 3.37 14.47 -15.43
C LEU A 65 3.26 14.57 -16.95
N VAL A 66 2.07 14.94 -17.43
CA VAL A 66 1.79 15.21 -18.85
C VAL A 66 1.54 16.71 -19.03
N PRO A 67 2.12 17.36 -20.07
CA PRO A 67 1.94 18.79 -20.33
C PRO A 67 0.49 19.22 -20.56
#